data_AF-A0A8H7RVM9-F1
#
_entry.id   AF-A0A8H7RVM9-F1
#
_cell.length_a   1.000
_cell.length_b   1.000
_cell.length_c   1.000
_cell.angle_alpha   90.00
_cell.angle_beta   90.00
_cell.angle_gamma   90.00
#
_symmetry.space_group_name_H-M   'P 1'
#
loop_
_entity.id
_entity.type
_entity.pdbx_description
1 polymer ?
#
loop_
_entity_poly.entity_id
_entity_poly.type
_entity_poly.pdbx_seq_one_letter_code
_entity_poly.pdbx_strand_id
1 'polypeptide(L)'
;MRSKLSNIEEALVYGLEKSIPPTSCPYQYWFTAPYFAQIAADTYRRPVAVYTDDITKNPSSDELAYELLMYVPFQGPLPNDREPIPIIMQFLNNNHWATIKSKGRIIRIDWPIIDGYCIKAFESTGHTTNLRKSISWRYLSLKKRNNEKTAHNQDPVVFD
;
A
#
# COMPACT_ATOMS: atom_id res chain seq x y z
N MET A 1 20.91 -2.93 -12.29
CA MET A 1 19.56 -2.47 -11.89
C MET A 1 19.49 -2.57 -10.37
N ARG A 2 19.38 -1.46 -9.63
CA ARG A 2 19.29 -1.49 -8.15
C ARG A 2 17.97 -2.13 -7.73
N SER A 3 17.95 -2.82 -6.58
CA SER A 3 16.74 -3.47 -6.08
C SER A 3 15.75 -2.42 -5.55
N LYS A 4 14.44 -2.70 -5.62
CA LYS A 4 13.40 -1.81 -5.06
C LYS A 4 13.62 -1.52 -3.56
N LEU A 5 14.24 -2.47 -2.84
CA LEU A 5 14.55 -2.34 -1.41
C LEU A 5 15.64 -1.29 -1.17
N SER A 6 16.72 -1.28 -1.97
CA SER A 6 17.82 -0.33 -1.73
C SER A 6 17.35 1.12 -1.94
N ASN A 7 16.42 1.35 -2.87
CA ASN A 7 15.84 2.67 -3.09
C ASN A 7 14.99 3.14 -1.89
N ILE A 8 14.29 2.21 -1.22
CA ILE A 8 13.51 2.52 -0.01
C ILE A 8 14.44 2.88 1.14
N GLU A 9 15.48 2.07 1.38
CA GLU A 9 16.44 2.29 2.46
C GLU A 9 17.17 3.63 2.29
N GLU A 10 17.63 3.94 1.09
CA GLU A 10 18.33 5.19 0.77
C GLU A 10 17.43 6.43 0.99
N ALA A 11 16.16 6.38 0.56
CA ALA A 11 15.20 7.44 0.82
C ALA A 11 14.88 7.63 2.31
N LEU A 12 14.78 6.54 3.08
CA LEU A 12 14.54 6.59 4.53
C LEU A 12 15.72 7.17 5.29
N VAL A 13 16.94 6.74 4.97
CA VAL A 13 18.17 7.25 5.60
C VAL A 13 18.30 8.76 5.37
N TYR A 14 18.09 9.21 4.13
CA TYR A 14 18.12 10.63 3.79
C TYR A 14 17.17 11.48 4.66
N GLY A 15 15.94 11.00 4.87
CA GLY A 15 14.95 11.72 5.69
C GLY A 15 15.26 11.74 7.20
N LEU A 16 16.09 10.80 7.69
CA LEU A 16 16.46 10.69 9.11
C LEU A 16 17.75 11.44 9.45
N GLU A 17 18.60 11.73 8.47
CA GLU A 17 19.81 12.53 8.65
C GLU A 17 19.43 13.98 9.00
N LYS A 18 19.56 14.32 10.29
CA LYS A 18 19.15 15.59 10.92
C LYS A 18 19.82 16.86 10.35
N SER A 19 20.74 16.73 9.40
CA SER A 19 21.54 17.83 8.84
C SER A 19 20.91 18.50 7.62
N ILE A 20 19.81 17.95 7.09
CA ILE A 20 19.21 18.42 5.84
C ILE A 20 18.03 19.34 6.14
N PRO A 21 18.00 20.57 5.61
CA PRO A 21 16.84 21.44 5.76
C PRO A 21 15.59 20.78 5.14
N PRO A 22 14.44 20.78 5.83
CA PRO A 22 13.22 20.08 5.39
C PRO A 22 12.62 20.61 4.07
N THR A 23 13.17 21.70 3.54
CA THR A 23 12.68 22.39 2.34
C THR A 23 13.35 21.94 1.03
N SER A 24 14.37 21.08 1.09
CA SER A 24 15.07 20.58 -0.11
C SER A 24 15.31 19.08 -0.04
N CYS A 25 14.33 18.29 -0.49
CA CYS A 25 14.51 16.87 -0.74
C CYS A 25 14.75 16.65 -2.24
N PRO A 26 15.94 16.18 -2.68
CA PRO A 26 16.20 15.78 -4.05
C PRO A 26 15.27 14.66 -4.53
N TYR A 27 14.92 14.70 -5.82
CA TYR A 27 13.95 13.78 -6.44
C TYR A 27 14.29 12.29 -6.23
N GLN A 28 15.57 11.92 -6.18
CA GLN A 28 15.98 10.53 -5.97
C GLN A 28 15.56 9.94 -4.62
N TYR A 29 15.27 10.78 -3.64
CA TYR A 29 14.80 10.36 -2.31
C TYR A 29 13.28 10.49 -2.15
N TRP A 30 12.56 10.84 -3.22
CA TRP A 30 11.10 10.94 -3.19
C TRP A 30 10.45 9.56 -3.22
N PHE A 31 9.29 9.45 -2.56
CA PHE A 31 8.43 8.28 -2.68
C PHE A 31 7.65 8.35 -4.00
N THR A 32 8.25 7.84 -5.06
CA THR A 32 7.77 7.96 -6.45
C THR A 32 6.86 6.82 -6.90
N ALA A 33 6.36 6.00 -5.97
CA ALA A 33 5.52 4.87 -6.32
C ALA A 33 4.47 4.55 -5.25
N PRO A 34 3.29 4.03 -5.63
CA PRO A 34 2.23 3.67 -4.70
C PRO A 34 2.65 2.72 -3.58
N TYR A 35 3.60 1.80 -3.84
CA TYR A 35 4.03 0.80 -2.86
C TYR A 35 4.76 1.39 -1.65
N PHE A 36 5.26 2.64 -1.73
CA PHE A 36 5.83 3.33 -0.59
C PHE A 36 4.79 3.60 0.51
N ALA A 37 3.49 3.55 0.19
CA ALA A 37 2.42 3.68 1.18
C ALA A 37 2.42 2.55 2.23
N GLN A 38 3.07 1.41 1.97
CA GLN A 38 3.29 0.37 2.97
C GLN A 38 4.07 0.89 4.18
N ILE A 39 5.06 1.78 3.97
CA ILE A 39 5.86 2.39 5.05
C ILE A 39 4.94 3.20 5.97
N ALA A 40 4.03 3.98 5.40
CA ALA A 40 3.05 4.74 6.16
C ALA A 40 2.09 3.82 6.93
N ALA A 41 1.63 2.74 6.29
CA ALA A 41 0.75 1.77 6.93
C ALA A 41 1.41 1.15 8.17
N ASP A 42 2.65 0.67 8.02
CA ASP A 42 3.44 0.06 9.09
C ASP A 42 3.79 1.06 10.20
N THR A 43 4.21 2.27 9.82
CA THR A 43 4.60 3.35 10.76
C THR A 43 3.43 3.78 11.62
N TYR A 44 2.28 4.05 10.99
CA TYR A 44 1.10 4.53 11.72
C TYR A 44 0.24 3.40 12.28
N ARG A 45 0.57 2.13 11.99
CA ARG A 45 -0.21 0.95 12.41
C ARG A 45 -1.68 1.06 11.95
N ARG A 46 -1.89 1.66 10.78
CA ARG A 46 -3.19 1.96 10.21
C ARG A 46 -3.24 1.55 8.75
N PRO A 47 -4.36 1.00 8.25
CA PRO A 47 -4.48 0.74 6.83
C PRO A 47 -4.36 2.03 6.00
N VAL A 48 -3.78 1.94 4.81
CA VAL A 48 -3.66 3.04 3.85
C VAL A 48 -4.26 2.59 2.52
N ALA A 49 -5.27 3.30 2.05
CA ALA A 49 -5.87 3.10 0.75
C ALA A 49 -5.35 4.14 -0.24
N VAL A 50 -4.82 3.72 -1.38
CA VAL A 50 -4.19 4.59 -2.37
C VAL A 50 -4.91 4.47 -3.71
N TYR A 51 -5.43 5.58 -4.21
CA TYR A 51 -5.73 5.71 -5.64
C TYR A 51 -4.42 5.91 -6.38
N THR A 52 -4.06 4.97 -7.23
CA THR A 52 -2.82 5.06 -8.02
C THR A 52 -3.00 6.09 -9.12
N ASP A 53 -1.91 6.78 -9.46
CA ASP A 53 -1.92 7.73 -10.57
C ASP A 53 -2.18 7.03 -11.90
N ASP A 54 -2.85 7.72 -12.83
CA ASP A 54 -2.99 7.27 -14.22
C ASP A 54 -2.54 8.40 -15.14
N ILE A 55 -1.29 8.30 -15.60
CA ILE A 55 -0.70 9.22 -16.57
C ILE A 55 -1.43 9.23 -17.92
N THR A 56 -2.33 8.28 -18.17
CA THR A 56 -3.12 8.18 -19.41
C THR A 56 -4.50 8.82 -19.29
N LYS A 57 -4.89 9.31 -18.11
CA LYS A 57 -6.19 9.99 -17.92
C LYS A 57 -6.15 11.46 -18.31
N ASN A 58 -7.30 11.90 -18.82
CA ASN A 58 -7.58 13.31 -19.04
C ASN A 58 -7.76 14.01 -17.67
N PRO A 59 -7.00 15.07 -17.34
CA PRO A 59 -7.09 15.76 -16.06
C PRO A 59 -8.48 16.31 -15.70
N SER A 60 -9.41 16.37 -16.67
CA SER A 60 -10.78 16.84 -16.49
C SER A 60 -11.81 15.75 -16.20
N SER A 61 -11.42 14.47 -16.09
CA SER A 61 -12.36 13.37 -15.82
C SER A 61 -12.39 13.03 -14.32
N ASP A 62 -13.60 12.89 -13.75
CA ASP A 62 -13.81 12.43 -12.37
C ASP A 62 -13.60 10.91 -12.17
N GLU A 63 -13.15 10.18 -13.20
CA GLU A 63 -12.95 8.74 -13.09
C GLU A 63 -11.70 8.41 -12.28
N LEU A 64 -11.85 7.56 -11.27
CA LEU A 64 -10.75 7.07 -10.44
C LEU A 64 -9.83 6.16 -11.26
N ALA A 65 -8.54 6.50 -11.26
CA ALA A 65 -7.44 5.82 -11.93
C ALA A 65 -7.15 4.46 -11.26
N TYR A 66 -7.45 3.37 -11.96
CA TYR A 66 -7.26 1.97 -11.53
C TYR A 66 -7.96 1.56 -10.21
N GLU A 67 -7.95 0.25 -9.93
CA GLU A 67 -8.44 -0.30 -8.66
C GLU A 67 -7.66 0.33 -7.50
N LEU A 68 -8.40 0.91 -6.53
CA LEU A 68 -7.84 1.41 -5.27
C LEU A 68 -6.97 0.29 -4.65
N LEU A 69 -5.75 0.59 -4.19
CA LEU A 69 -4.89 -0.41 -3.56
C LEU A 69 -4.92 -0.26 -2.05
N MET A 70 -5.04 -1.37 -1.34
CA MET A 70 -4.98 -1.39 0.13
C MET A 70 -3.60 -1.86 0.61
N TYR A 71 -3.01 -1.07 1.48
CA TYR A 71 -1.80 -1.39 2.23
C TYR A 71 -2.19 -1.54 3.70
N VAL A 72 -1.85 -2.68 4.30
CA VAL A 72 -2.17 -2.97 5.70
C VAL A 72 -0.87 -3.15 6.48
N PRO A 73 -0.80 -2.68 7.75
CA PRO A 73 0.39 -2.87 8.56
C PRO A 73 0.66 -4.35 8.81
N PHE A 74 1.89 -4.80 8.63
CA PHE A 74 2.28 -6.21 8.77
C PHE A 74 2.12 -6.74 10.18
N GLN A 75 2.34 -5.91 11.20
CA GLN A 75 2.12 -6.35 12.59
C GLN A 75 0.69 -6.02 13.08
N GLY A 76 -0.20 -5.49 12.23
CA GLY A 76 -1.59 -5.16 12.55
C GLY A 76 -1.81 -3.77 13.16
N PRO A 77 -3.00 -3.49 13.73
CA PRO A 77 -3.28 -2.24 14.41
C PRO A 77 -2.59 -2.13 15.77
N LEU A 78 -2.66 -0.95 16.41
CA LEU A 78 -2.24 -0.81 17.80
C LEU A 78 -3.24 -1.51 18.75
N PRO A 79 -2.81 -2.02 19.92
CA PRO A 79 -3.69 -2.75 20.84
C PRO A 79 -4.94 -1.98 21.29
N ASN A 80 -4.83 -0.66 21.37
CA ASN A 80 -5.91 0.24 21.80
C ASN A 80 -6.75 0.78 20.63
N ASP A 81 -6.32 0.54 19.39
CA ASP A 81 -7.01 0.99 18.18
C ASP A 81 -7.74 -0.20 17.56
N ARG A 82 -8.97 -0.43 18.04
CA ARG A 82 -9.77 -1.60 17.63
C ARG A 82 -10.36 -1.45 16.23
N GLU A 83 -10.53 -0.21 15.76
CA GLU A 83 -11.14 0.12 14.46
C GLU A 83 -10.43 1.24 13.71
N PRO A 84 -9.13 1.08 13.33
CA PRO A 84 -8.41 2.15 12.69
C PRO A 84 -9.02 2.56 11.35
N ILE A 85 -9.53 3.79 11.31
CA ILE A 85 -10.00 4.40 10.06
C ILE A 85 -8.82 4.45 9.09
N PRO A 86 -8.94 3.93 7.86
CA PRO A 86 -7.84 3.98 6.91
C PRO A 86 -7.49 5.40 6.50
N ILE A 87 -6.21 5.64 6.23
CA ILE A 87 -5.75 6.86 5.57
C ILE A 87 -6.03 6.70 4.08
N ILE A 88 -6.77 7.63 3.49
CA ILE A 88 -7.08 7.59 2.05
C ILE A 88 -6.19 8.61 1.35
N MET A 89 -5.44 8.16 0.36
CA MET A 89 -4.48 8.95 -0.39
C MET A 89 -4.68 8.78 -1.89
N GLN A 90 -4.16 9.74 -2.64
CA GLN A 90 -4.00 9.67 -4.08
C GLN A 90 -2.55 9.94 -4.42
N PHE A 91 -1.98 9.10 -5.27
CA PHE A 91 -0.72 9.38 -5.93
C PHE A 91 -1.02 10.11 -7.24
N LEU A 92 -0.32 11.22 -7.49
CA LEU A 92 -0.59 12.14 -8.60
C LEU A 92 0.69 12.43 -9.38
N ASN A 93 0.58 12.49 -10.70
CA ASN A 93 1.64 12.84 -11.66
C ASN A 93 2.98 12.10 -11.42
N ASN A 94 2.94 10.87 -10.91
CA ASN A 94 4.09 10.06 -10.48
C ASN A 94 5.05 10.73 -9.49
N ASN A 95 4.63 11.78 -8.77
CA ASN A 95 5.54 12.52 -7.89
C ASN A 95 4.88 13.26 -6.72
N HIS A 96 3.55 13.36 -6.67
CA HIS A 96 2.83 14.03 -5.60
C HIS A 96 1.91 13.06 -4.85
N TRP A 97 1.71 13.34 -3.57
CA TRP A 97 0.76 12.62 -2.72
C TRP A 97 -0.25 13.61 -2.16
N ALA A 98 -1.53 13.29 -2.34
CA ALA A 98 -2.63 14.06 -1.78
C ALA A 98 -3.41 13.19 -0.78
N THR A 99 -3.88 13.79 0.31
CA THR A 99 -4.82 13.13 1.22
C THR A 99 -6.25 13.42 0.75
N ILE A 100 -7.09 12.39 0.71
CA ILE A 100 -8.50 12.54 0.36
C ILE A 100 -9.31 12.54 1.65
N LYS A 101 -10.06 13.63 1.87
CA LYS A 101 -11.03 13.70 2.95
C LYS A 101 -12.35 13.09 2.48
N SER A 102 -12.78 12.01 3.12
CA SER A 102 -14.13 11.50 2.92
C SER A 102 -15.15 12.48 3.53
N LYS A 103 -16.11 12.98 2.74
CA LYS A 103 -17.26 13.71 3.29
C LYS A 103 -18.26 12.70 3.83
N GLY A 104 -18.38 12.58 5.15
CA GLY A 104 -19.37 11.74 5.84
C GLY A 104 -18.78 10.71 6.80
N ARG A 105 -19.65 10.07 7.60
CA ARG A 105 -19.26 8.91 8.41
C ARG A 105 -18.98 7.75 7.45
N ILE A 106 -17.74 7.25 7.44
CA ILE A 106 -17.37 6.01 6.77
C ILE A 106 -18.06 4.87 7.54
N ILE A 107 -19.26 4.46 7.11
CA ILE A 107 -20.07 3.48 7.85
C ILE A 107 -19.69 2.03 7.47
N ARG A 108 -19.18 1.81 6.26
CA ARG A 108 -18.59 0.54 5.77
C ARG A 108 -18.02 0.82 4.39
N ILE A 109 -16.73 0.61 4.21
CA ILE A 109 -16.12 0.60 2.88
C ILE A 109 -15.82 -0.86 2.56
N ASP A 110 -16.26 -1.31 1.39
CA ASP A 110 -15.70 -2.52 0.79
C ASP A 110 -14.30 -2.15 0.32
N TRP A 111 -13.33 -2.50 1.15
CA TRP A 111 -11.96 -2.13 0.91
C TRP A 111 -11.39 -2.99 -0.21
N PRO A 112 -10.52 -2.41 -1.03
CA PRO A 112 -10.09 -3.04 -2.25
C PRO A 112 -8.98 -4.07 -1.98
N ILE A 113 -8.43 -4.60 -3.06
CA ILE A 113 -7.46 -5.69 -3.05
C ILE A 113 -6.17 -5.25 -2.33
N ILE A 114 -5.68 -6.08 -1.41
CA ILE A 114 -4.31 -5.93 -0.89
C ILE A 114 -3.33 -6.19 -2.02
N ASP A 115 -2.37 -5.29 -2.22
CA ASP A 115 -1.36 -5.43 -3.25
C ASP A 115 -0.58 -6.76 -3.12
N GLY A 116 -0.36 -7.43 -4.25
CA GLY A 116 0.28 -8.75 -4.28
C GLY A 116 1.74 -8.74 -3.84
N TYR A 117 2.47 -7.63 -4.03
CA TYR A 117 3.82 -7.48 -3.51
C TYR A 117 3.82 -7.39 -1.99
N CYS A 118 2.83 -6.74 -1.37
CA CYS A 118 2.70 -6.69 0.08
C CYS A 118 2.44 -8.08 0.68
N ILE A 119 1.62 -8.90 0.01
CA ILE A 119 1.38 -10.30 0.43
C ILE A 119 2.69 -11.09 0.40
N LYS A 120 3.42 -11.04 -0.73
CA LYS A 120 4.70 -11.74 -0.87
C LYS A 120 5.76 -11.25 0.13
N ALA A 121 5.82 -9.93 0.35
CA ALA A 121 6.71 -9.34 1.33
C ALA A 121 6.38 -9.84 2.75
N PHE A 122 5.10 -9.88 3.12
CA PHE A 122 4.67 -10.42 4.40
C PHE A 122 5.03 -11.90 4.56
N GLU A 123 4.77 -12.73 3.55
CA GLU A 123 5.17 -14.15 3.53
C GLU A 123 6.68 -14.33 3.71
N SER A 124 7.49 -13.47 3.08
CA SER A 124 8.96 -13.52 3.20
C SER A 124 9.50 -13.23 4.60
N THR A 125 8.69 -12.65 5.49
CA THR A 125 9.07 -12.41 6.90
C THR A 125 8.87 -13.64 7.81
N GLY A 126 8.50 -14.79 7.25
CA GLY A 126 8.32 -16.04 7.99
C GLY A 126 6.92 -16.23 8.58
N HIS A 127 5.97 -15.35 8.26
CA HIS A 127 4.57 -15.53 8.66
C HIS A 127 3.91 -16.64 7.83
N THR A 128 3.34 -17.63 8.50
CA THR A 128 2.67 -18.79 7.87
C THR A 128 1.20 -18.55 7.56
N THR A 129 0.63 -17.46 8.07
CA THR A 129 -0.77 -17.08 7.84
C THR A 129 -0.84 -16.02 6.75
N ASN A 130 -1.83 -16.13 5.87
CA ASN A 130 -2.06 -15.12 4.83
C ASN A 130 -2.29 -13.74 5.46
N LEU A 131 -1.68 -12.67 4.94
CA LEU A 131 -1.80 -11.30 5.45
C LEU A 131 -3.25 -10.84 5.67
N ARG A 132 -4.19 -11.31 4.84
CA ARG A 132 -5.63 -11.02 4.97
C ARG A 132 -6.28 -11.68 6.20
N LYS A 133 -5.68 -12.77 6.68
CA LYS A 133 -6.17 -13.63 7.79
C LYS A 133 -5.32 -13.50 9.05
N SER A 134 -4.06 -13.09 8.94
CA SER A 134 -3.12 -12.95 10.05
C SER A 134 -3.54 -11.84 11.02
N ILE A 135 -4.26 -10.85 10.52
CA ILE A 135 -4.78 -9.73 11.31
C ILE A 135 -6.30 -9.64 11.13
N SER A 136 -7.03 -9.71 12.24
CA SER A 136 -8.49 -9.59 12.25
C SER A 136 -8.91 -8.14 12.01
N TRP A 137 -9.11 -7.78 10.76
CA TRP A 137 -9.67 -6.49 10.37
C TRP A 137 -11.19 -6.49 10.50
N ARG A 138 -11.72 -6.59 11.72
CA ARG A 138 -13.17 -6.79 11.99
C ARG A 138 -14.10 -5.76 11.32
N TYR A 139 -13.56 -4.60 10.94
CA TYR A 139 -14.25 -3.48 10.33
C TYR A 139 -13.85 -3.24 8.85
N LEU A 140 -12.89 -4.01 8.30
CA LEU A 140 -12.52 -3.95 6.88
C LEU A 140 -13.05 -5.18 6.13
N SER A 141 -14.05 -4.98 5.25
CA SER A 141 -14.45 -6.01 4.30
C SER A 141 -13.55 -5.94 3.06
N LEU A 142 -12.45 -6.71 3.06
CA LEU A 142 -11.46 -6.70 1.96
C LEU A 142 -11.92 -7.57 0.79
N LYS A 143 -11.99 -7.00 -0.42
CA LYS A 143 -12.29 -7.75 -1.65
C LYS A 143 -11.12 -8.68 -2.02
N LYS A 144 -11.43 -9.92 -2.44
CA LYS A 144 -10.46 -10.85 -3.03
C LYS A 144 -10.23 -10.52 -4.50
N ARG A 145 -9.00 -10.71 -4.98
CA ARG A 145 -8.69 -10.60 -6.42
C ARG A 145 -9.17 -11.88 -7.11
N ASN A 146 -9.87 -11.75 -8.25
CA ASN A 146 -10.44 -12.91 -8.97
C ASN A 146 -9.39 -13.97 -9.36
N ASN A 147 -8.12 -13.56 -9.56
CA ASN A 147 -7.02 -14.46 -9.94
C ASN A 147 -6.40 -15.25 -8.77
N GLU A 148 -6.82 -15.04 -7.52
CA GLU A 148 -6.37 -15.85 -6.37
C GLU A 148 -7.01 -17.25 -6.33
N LYS A 149 -7.98 -17.54 -7.21
CA LYS A 149 -8.62 -18.87 -7.31
C LYS A 149 -7.78 -19.91 -8.07
N THR A 150 -6.70 -19.52 -8.74
CA THR A 150 -5.99 -20.41 -9.69
C THR A 150 -4.62 -20.91 -9.21
N ALA A 151 -4.09 -20.43 -8.08
CA ALA A 151 -2.73 -20.79 -7.66
C ALA A 151 -2.62 -22.10 -6.86
N HIS A 152 -3.71 -22.84 -6.66
CA HIS A 152 -3.69 -24.09 -5.89
C HIS A 152 -3.81 -25.39 -6.71
N ASN A 153 -3.96 -25.30 -8.04
CA ASN A 153 -4.03 -26.46 -8.94
C ASN A 153 -3.23 -26.21 -10.23
N GLN A 154 -1.92 -25.99 -10.13
CA GLN A 154 -1.06 -26.17 -11.30
C GLN A 154 0.11 -27.05 -10.88
N ASP A 155 0.02 -28.31 -11.30
CA ASP A 155 1.13 -29.26 -11.30
C ASP A 155 2.33 -28.66 -12.05
N PRO A 156 3.57 -29.03 -11.67
CA PRO A 156 4.76 -28.51 -12.33
C PRO A 156 4.79 -28.97 -13.79
N VAL A 157 4.80 -28.00 -14.71
CA VAL A 157 5.09 -28.25 -16.11
C VAL A 157 6.56 -28.68 -16.21
N VAL A 158 6.77 -29.96 -16.48
CA VAL A 158 8.06 -30.51 -16.91
C VAL A 158 8.30 -30.01 -18.34
N PHE A 159 9.47 -29.41 -18.57
CA PHE A 159 9.95 -29.11 -19.91
C PHE A 159 10.92 -30.23 -20.32
N ASP A 160 10.60 -30.90 -21.42
CA ASP A 160 11.53 -31.76 -22.18
C ASP A 160 12.51 -30.91 -23.01
#